data_AF-A0A924PWQ2-F1
#
_entry.id   AF-A0A924PWQ2-F1
#
_cell.length_a   1.000
_cell.length_b   1.000
_cell.length_c   1.000
_cell.angle_alpha   90.00
_cell.angle_beta   90.00
_cell.angle_gamma   90.00
#
_symmetry.space_group_name_H-M   'P 1'
#
loop_
_entity.id
_entity.type
_entity.pdbx_description
1 polymer ?
#
loop_
_entity_poly.entity_id
_entity_poly.type
_entity_poly.pdbx_seq_one_letter_code
_entity_poly.pdbx_strand_id
1 'polypeptide(L)'
;MPGSSPRKIFAAILMFGATVMAQAQGIDTRWRLLVVDLKHEVKVEATIRFLGEPVTESCMGSSWKRAVIEAKTASDEKFFPLAEPLAYQIQGGELTLGRTAVCDGYLFLSGRSKGATIQGTYDAVGIGLVQKLGHFTLKRIP
;
A
#
# COMPACT_ATOMS: atom_id res chain seq x y z
N MET A 1 -13.80 73.60 -12.23
CA MET A 1 -14.54 72.59 -13.02
C MET A 1 -13.84 71.25 -12.85
N PRO A 2 -14.59 70.17 -12.57
CA PRO A 2 -14.08 68.90 -12.07
C PRO A 2 -13.67 67.95 -13.20
N GLY A 3 -12.69 67.09 -12.93
CA GLY A 3 -12.32 65.95 -13.77
C GLY A 3 -12.07 64.73 -12.89
N SER A 4 -13.12 63.93 -12.71
CA SER A 4 -13.13 62.67 -11.97
C SER A 4 -12.25 61.60 -12.62
N SER A 5 -11.46 60.89 -11.81
CA SER A 5 -10.99 59.54 -12.18
C SER A 5 -10.80 58.69 -10.92
N PRO A 6 -11.61 57.62 -10.72
CA PRO A 6 -11.39 56.65 -9.66
C PRO A 6 -10.65 55.42 -10.21
N ARG A 7 -9.91 54.73 -9.32
CA ARG A 7 -9.18 53.45 -9.43
C ARG A 7 -7.71 53.71 -9.09
N LYS A 8 -7.06 52.97 -8.18
CA LYS A 8 -7.02 51.51 -8.09
C LYS A 8 -6.72 51.09 -6.66
N ILE A 9 -7.49 50.11 -6.17
CA ILE A 9 -7.23 49.32 -4.97
C ILE A 9 -5.95 48.51 -5.22
N PHE A 10 -4.94 48.64 -4.37
CA PHE A 10 -3.83 47.70 -4.29
C PHE A 10 -3.99 46.85 -3.03
N ALA A 11 -4.57 45.67 -3.20
CA ALA A 11 -4.56 44.61 -2.19
C ALA A 11 -3.20 43.91 -2.23
N ALA A 12 -2.42 44.02 -1.17
CA ALA A 12 -1.19 43.25 -1.01
C ALA A 12 -1.54 41.86 -0.46
N ILE A 13 -1.53 40.85 -1.35
CA ILE A 13 -1.70 39.44 -0.97
C ILE A 13 -0.33 38.93 -0.51
N LEU A 14 -0.16 38.80 0.81
CA LEU A 14 0.96 38.07 1.41
C LEU A 14 0.75 36.56 1.17
N MET A 15 1.43 36.01 0.17
CA MET A 15 1.52 34.56 -0.02
C MET A 15 2.35 33.95 1.12
N PHE A 16 1.68 33.28 2.05
CA PHE A 16 2.32 32.36 2.98
C PHE A 16 2.81 31.13 2.21
N GLY A 17 4.10 31.11 1.90
CA GLY A 17 4.78 29.91 1.40
C GLY A 17 4.88 28.88 2.52
N ALA A 18 3.88 28.01 2.63
CA ALA A 18 3.99 26.81 3.45
C ALA A 18 4.88 25.79 2.72
N THR A 19 6.17 25.77 3.05
CA THR A 19 7.06 24.65 2.70
C THR A 19 6.61 23.41 3.47
N VAL A 20 5.78 22.58 2.83
CA VAL A 20 5.48 21.24 3.31
C VAL A 20 6.75 20.40 3.19
N MET A 21 7.49 20.25 4.29
CA MET A 21 8.48 19.17 4.40
C MET A 21 7.70 17.85 4.49
N ALA A 22 7.46 17.22 3.34
CA ALA A 22 7.01 15.84 3.30
C ALA A 22 8.13 14.98 3.92
N GLN A 23 7.92 14.54 5.16
CA GLN A 23 8.82 13.64 5.84
C GLN A 23 8.93 12.34 5.03
N ALA A 24 10.09 12.10 4.42
CA ALA A 24 10.47 10.83 3.83
C ALA A 24 10.72 9.81 4.96
N GLN A 25 9.68 9.47 5.71
CA GLN A 25 9.74 8.41 6.71
C GLN A 25 9.51 7.07 6.01
N GLY A 26 10.60 6.35 5.76
CA GLY A 26 10.56 4.88 5.80
C GLY A 26 10.68 4.11 4.48
N ILE A 27 11.40 4.65 3.49
CA ILE A 27 11.66 3.97 2.20
C ILE A 27 12.45 2.64 2.39
N ASP A 28 13.08 2.40 3.55
CA ASP A 28 13.82 1.15 3.85
C ASP A 28 13.28 0.39 5.07
N THR A 29 12.01 0.59 5.43
CA THR A 29 11.45 -0.16 6.57
C THR A 29 11.14 -1.60 6.19
N ARG A 30 11.73 -2.54 6.93
CA ARG A 30 11.39 -3.97 6.85
C ARG A 30 10.14 -4.25 7.67
N TRP A 31 9.34 -5.18 7.20
CA TRP A 31 8.08 -5.58 7.82
C TRP A 31 8.01 -7.09 7.93
N ARG A 32 7.60 -7.58 9.09
CA ARG A 32 7.20 -8.97 9.26
C ARG A 32 5.74 -9.12 8.85
N LEU A 33 5.50 -9.84 7.77
CA LEU A 33 4.20 -10.27 7.29
C LEU A 33 3.82 -11.59 7.96
N LEU A 34 2.59 -11.65 8.47
CA LEU A 34 1.93 -12.85 8.93
C LEU A 34 0.58 -12.96 8.22
N VAL A 35 0.32 -14.08 7.56
CA VAL A 35 -0.98 -14.40 6.95
C VAL A 35 -1.55 -15.62 7.64
N VAL A 36 -2.77 -15.48 8.15
CA VAL A 36 -3.51 -16.53 8.85
C VAL A 36 -4.80 -16.85 8.12
N ASP A 37 -5.26 -18.08 8.23
CA ASP A 37 -6.57 -18.48 7.70
C ASP A 37 -7.73 -17.99 8.58
N LEU A 38 -8.97 -18.36 8.21
CA LEU A 38 -10.17 -18.02 8.99
C LEU A 38 -10.20 -18.66 10.38
N LYS A 39 -9.39 -19.70 10.63
CA LYS A 39 -9.22 -20.33 11.94
C LYS A 39 -8.08 -19.70 12.75
N HIS A 40 -7.44 -18.66 12.22
CA HIS A 40 -6.28 -17.98 12.80
C HIS A 40 -5.02 -18.86 12.87
N GLU A 41 -4.94 -19.89 12.05
CA GLU A 41 -3.71 -20.68 11.91
C GLU A 41 -2.74 -19.95 10.98
N VAL A 42 -1.47 -19.85 11.38
CA VAL A 42 -0.43 -19.24 10.55
C VAL A 42 -0.14 -20.12 9.34
N LYS A 43 -0.37 -19.57 8.16
CA LYS A 43 -0.09 -20.23 6.87
C LYS A 43 1.18 -19.71 6.23
N VAL A 44 1.42 -18.41 6.33
CA VAL A 44 2.58 -17.75 5.74
C VAL A 44 3.16 -16.72 6.71
N GLU A 45 4.48 -16.74 6.81
CA GLU A 45 5.28 -15.71 7.44
C GLU A 45 6.35 -15.23 6.46
N ALA A 46 6.58 -13.92 6.38
CA ALA A 46 7.64 -13.36 5.56
C ALA A 46 8.24 -12.09 6.15
N THR A 47 9.48 -11.80 5.77
CA THR A 47 10.03 -10.44 5.89
C THR A 47 9.93 -9.79 4.53
N ILE A 48 9.25 -8.65 4.46
CA ILE A 48 9.08 -7.88 3.24
C ILE A 48 9.69 -6.49 3.41
N ARG A 49 10.16 -5.91 2.31
CA ARG A 49 10.57 -4.51 2.22
C ARG A 49 9.82 -3.84 1.08
N PHE A 50 9.17 -2.71 1.38
CA PHE A 50 8.48 -1.91 0.38
C PHE A 50 9.49 -1.04 -0.37
N LEU A 51 9.48 -1.11 -1.69
CA LEU A 51 10.29 -0.26 -2.55
C LEU A 51 9.44 0.91 -3.07
N GLY A 52 10.06 2.06 -3.30
CA GLY A 52 9.36 3.22 -3.89
C GLY A 52 9.12 3.10 -5.40
N GLU A 53 9.78 2.14 -6.04
CA GLU A 53 9.80 1.93 -7.49
C GLU A 53 8.46 1.41 -8.02
N PRO A 54 7.99 1.91 -9.17
CA PRO A 54 6.81 1.36 -9.83
C PRO A 54 7.07 -0.07 -10.34
N VAL A 55 6.01 -0.86 -10.44
CA VAL A 55 6.05 -2.16 -11.13
C VAL A 55 6.07 -1.91 -12.63
N THR A 56 6.99 -2.56 -13.36
CA THR A 56 7.12 -2.46 -14.82
C THR A 56 6.15 -3.40 -15.56
N GLU A 57 5.79 -4.52 -14.94
CA GLU A 57 4.91 -5.56 -15.49
C GLU A 57 3.77 -5.83 -14.50
N SER A 58 2.60 -5.27 -14.80
CA SER A 58 1.38 -5.45 -14.01
C SER A 58 0.23 -5.71 -14.97
N CYS A 59 -0.50 -6.80 -14.78
CA CYS A 59 -1.76 -6.98 -15.50
C CYS A 59 -2.95 -6.33 -14.81
N MET A 60 -2.71 -5.74 -13.65
CA MET A 60 -3.64 -4.81 -13.03
C MET A 60 -3.35 -3.40 -13.53
N GLY A 61 -4.41 -2.67 -13.91
CA GLY A 61 -4.34 -1.22 -14.00
C GLY A 61 -3.99 -0.59 -12.64
N SER A 62 -3.62 0.70 -12.66
CA SER A 62 -3.16 1.54 -11.53
C SER A 62 -1.66 1.53 -11.21
N SER A 63 -1.23 2.48 -10.37
CA SER A 63 0.17 2.75 -10.02
C SER A 63 0.65 1.89 -8.86
N TRP A 64 0.90 0.61 -9.14
CA TRP A 64 1.50 -0.32 -8.20
C TRP A 64 3.00 -0.06 -8.04
N LYS A 65 3.50 -0.29 -6.82
CA LYS A 65 4.91 -0.21 -6.44
C LYS A 65 5.43 -1.57 -5.99
N ARG A 66 6.73 -1.80 -6.10
CA ARG A 66 7.34 -3.12 -5.82
C ARG A 66 7.50 -3.38 -4.32
N ALA A 67 7.27 -4.62 -3.90
CA ALA A 67 7.68 -5.11 -2.59
C ALA A 67 8.54 -6.36 -2.75
N VAL A 68 9.68 -6.41 -2.05
CA VAL A 68 10.59 -7.56 -2.09
C VAL A 68 10.39 -8.44 -0.87
N ILE A 69 10.44 -9.75 -1.07
CA ILE A 69 10.42 -10.76 -0.01
C ILE A 69 11.87 -11.11 0.30
N GLU A 70 12.32 -10.81 1.51
CA GLU A 70 13.70 -11.04 1.96
C GLU A 70 13.86 -12.41 2.64
N ALA A 71 12.81 -12.86 3.33
CA ALA A 71 12.75 -14.17 3.97
C ALA A 71 11.30 -14.65 3.98
N LYS A 72 11.09 -15.97 3.94
CA LYS A 72 9.74 -16.56 4.03
C LYS A 72 9.75 -17.93 4.71
N THR A 73 8.64 -18.26 5.32
CA THR A 73 8.30 -19.59 5.82
C THR A 73 6.80 -19.79 5.59
N ALA A 74 6.41 -20.91 5.01
CA ALA A 74 5.01 -21.22 4.75
C ALA A 74 4.73 -22.66 5.20
N SER A 75 3.67 -22.84 5.98
CA SER A 75 3.11 -24.17 6.24
C SER A 75 2.20 -24.62 5.08
N ASP A 76 1.71 -23.66 4.28
CA ASP A 76 0.99 -23.89 3.03
C ASP A 76 1.41 -22.84 1.99
N GLU A 77 2.27 -23.24 1.05
CA GLU A 77 2.77 -22.36 -0.01
C GLU A 77 1.70 -21.94 -1.03
N LYS A 78 0.62 -22.71 -1.14
CA LYS A 78 -0.48 -22.40 -2.05
C LYS A 78 -1.45 -21.41 -1.44
N PHE A 79 -1.51 -21.33 -0.11
CA PHE A 79 -2.44 -20.46 0.59
C PHE A 79 -2.18 -18.98 0.29
N PHE A 80 -0.93 -18.51 0.32
CA PHE A 80 -0.54 -17.19 -0.16
C PHE A 80 0.83 -17.29 -0.84
N PRO A 81 0.86 -17.48 -2.18
CA PRO A 81 2.11 -17.74 -2.89
C PRO A 81 3.06 -16.55 -2.81
N LEU A 82 4.31 -16.85 -2.42
CA LEU A 82 5.41 -15.89 -2.30
C LEU A 82 6.57 -16.25 -3.26
N ALA A 83 6.28 -16.99 -4.33
CA ALA A 83 7.26 -17.32 -5.36
C ALA A 83 7.42 -16.14 -6.35
N GLU A 84 6.34 -15.41 -6.60
CA GLU A 84 6.33 -14.24 -7.46
C GLU A 84 6.60 -12.94 -6.68
N PRO A 85 7.12 -11.90 -7.34
CA PRO A 85 7.26 -10.57 -6.73
C PRO A 85 5.91 -10.05 -6.23
N LEU A 86 5.94 -9.43 -5.06
CA LEU A 86 4.79 -8.70 -4.54
C LEU A 86 4.79 -7.27 -5.05
N ALA A 87 3.60 -6.71 -5.13
CA ALA A 87 3.38 -5.31 -5.41
C ALA A 87 2.36 -4.75 -4.43
N TYR A 88 2.47 -3.45 -4.17
CA TYR A 88 1.58 -2.75 -3.28
C TYR A 88 1.11 -1.43 -3.86
N GLN A 89 -0.02 -0.98 -3.35
CA GLN A 89 -0.52 0.37 -3.54
C GLN A 89 -1.08 0.89 -2.22
N ILE A 90 -1.08 2.21 -2.07
CA ILE A 90 -1.72 2.88 -0.93
C ILE A 90 -2.72 3.87 -1.51
N GLN A 91 -4.01 3.66 -1.22
CA GLN A 91 -5.09 4.54 -1.66
C GLN A 91 -5.97 4.87 -0.46
N GLY A 92 -6.26 6.15 -0.23
CA GLY A 92 -7.11 6.57 0.90
C GLY A 92 -6.60 6.14 2.29
N GLY A 93 -5.28 5.92 2.45
CA GLY A 93 -4.67 5.43 3.69
C GLY A 93 -4.76 3.91 3.90
N GLU A 94 -5.24 3.18 2.89
CA GLU A 94 -5.35 1.72 2.89
C GLU A 94 -4.26 1.11 2.00
N LEU A 95 -3.51 0.18 2.57
CA LEU A 95 -2.52 -0.62 1.86
C LEU A 95 -3.26 -1.80 1.20
N THR A 96 -3.00 -2.01 -0.08
CA THR A 96 -3.28 -3.28 -0.76
C THR A 96 -1.95 -3.88 -1.21
N LEU A 97 -1.70 -5.14 -0.86
CA LEU A 97 -0.51 -5.91 -1.20
C LEU A 97 -0.94 -7.21 -1.89
N GLY A 98 -0.33 -7.56 -3.01
CA GLY A 98 -0.63 -8.80 -3.72
C GLY A 98 0.31 -9.06 -4.88
N ARG A 99 -0.02 -10.09 -5.67
CA ARG A 99 0.69 -10.43 -6.90
C ARG A 99 0.00 -9.71 -8.06
N THR A 100 0.74 -8.90 -8.81
CA THR A 100 0.18 -8.12 -9.92
C THR A 100 0.68 -8.57 -11.29
N ALA A 101 1.73 -9.41 -11.33
CA ALA A 101 2.27 -9.99 -12.56
C ALA A 101 1.46 -11.20 -13.07
N VAL A 102 0.62 -11.80 -12.21
CA VAL A 102 -0.21 -12.97 -12.54
C VAL A 102 -1.68 -12.58 -12.51
N CYS A 103 -2.44 -13.03 -13.52
CA CYS A 103 -3.79 -12.55 -13.84
C CYS A 103 -4.84 -13.66 -13.70
N ASP A 104 -4.66 -14.55 -12.72
CA ASP A 104 -5.37 -15.82 -12.59
C ASP A 104 -6.25 -15.88 -11.32
N GLY A 105 -6.82 -14.74 -10.92
CA GLY A 105 -7.55 -14.59 -9.68
C GLY A 105 -6.67 -13.90 -8.65
N TYR A 106 -7.13 -12.73 -8.21
CA TYR A 106 -6.25 -11.85 -7.46
C TYR A 106 -6.36 -12.12 -5.96
N LEU A 107 -5.23 -12.50 -5.38
CA LEU A 107 -5.06 -12.71 -3.95
C LEU A 107 -4.50 -11.41 -3.34
N PHE A 108 -5.27 -10.75 -2.48
CA PHE A 108 -4.90 -9.46 -1.89
C PHE A 108 -4.93 -9.47 -0.38
N LEU A 109 -3.96 -8.76 0.18
CA LEU A 109 -3.91 -8.34 1.57
C LEU A 109 -4.27 -6.85 1.62
N SER A 110 -5.41 -6.51 2.21
CA SER A 110 -5.90 -5.12 2.28
C SER A 110 -6.14 -4.69 3.72
N GLY A 111 -5.54 -3.57 4.13
CA GLY A 111 -5.61 -3.12 5.52
C GLY A 111 -5.07 -1.73 5.78
N ARG A 112 -5.34 -1.21 6.97
CA ARG A 112 -4.95 0.14 7.39
C ARG A 112 -3.94 0.12 8.52
N SER A 113 -3.10 1.16 8.56
CA SER A 113 -2.11 1.33 9.61
C SER A 113 -2.75 1.70 10.95
N LYS A 114 -2.23 1.10 12.01
CA LYS A 114 -2.42 1.45 13.42
C LYS A 114 -1.03 1.54 14.06
N GLY A 115 -0.35 2.67 13.86
CA GLY A 115 1.02 2.90 14.33
C GLY A 115 2.04 2.06 13.55
N ALA A 116 2.84 1.26 14.26
CA ALA A 116 3.87 0.40 13.66
C ALA A 116 3.33 -0.92 13.08
N THR A 117 2.01 -1.07 13.02
CA THR A 117 1.33 -2.29 12.58
C THR A 117 0.29 -1.95 11.52
N ILE A 118 0.13 -2.80 10.50
CA ILE A 118 -0.99 -2.79 9.55
C ILE A 118 -1.71 -4.12 9.72
N GLN A 119 -3.04 -4.08 9.82
CA GLN A 119 -3.88 -5.26 9.95
C GLN A 119 -5.03 -5.18 8.96
N GLY A 120 -5.49 -6.33 8.49
CA GLY A 120 -6.57 -6.37 7.52
C GLY A 120 -7.00 -7.76 7.12
N THR A 121 -7.58 -7.85 5.93
CA THR A 121 -8.14 -9.07 5.37
C THR A 121 -7.23 -9.66 4.31
N TYR A 122 -7.32 -10.98 4.18
CA TYR A 122 -6.79 -11.70 3.04
C TYR A 122 -7.96 -12.19 2.19
N ASP A 123 -8.06 -11.72 0.95
CA ASP A 123 -9.21 -11.93 0.08
C ASP A 123 -8.79 -12.48 -1.30
N ALA A 124 -9.63 -13.34 -1.87
CA ALA A 124 -9.60 -13.72 -3.28
C ALA A 124 -10.61 -12.88 -4.06
N VAL A 125 -10.16 -12.26 -5.14
CA VAL A 125 -10.99 -11.42 -6.03
C VAL A 125 -11.08 -12.06 -7.40
N GLY A 126 -12.31 -12.36 -7.82
CA GLY A 126 -12.65 -12.86 -9.14
C GLY A 126 -13.71 -12.00 -9.82
N ILE A 127 -14.24 -12.47 -10.95
CA ILE A 127 -15.28 -11.76 -11.70
C ILE A 127 -16.55 -11.67 -10.84
N GLY A 128 -16.82 -10.50 -10.27
CA GLY A 128 -18.03 -10.20 -9.51
C GLY A 128 -18.08 -10.77 -8.08
N LEU A 129 -17.00 -11.38 -7.59
CA LEU A 129 -16.95 -12.02 -6.27
C LEU A 129 -15.67 -11.64 -5.52
N VAL A 130 -15.83 -11.33 -4.24
CA VAL A 130 -14.75 -11.19 -3.27
C VAL A 130 -15.00 -12.22 -2.17
N GLN A 131 -14.05 -13.14 -1.99
CA GLN A 131 -14.11 -14.15 -0.95
C GLN A 131 -13.01 -13.91 0.08
N LYS A 132 -13.40 -13.71 1.33
CA LYS A 132 -12.43 -13.63 2.42
C LYS A 132 -11.86 -15.01 2.74
N LEU A 133 -10.54 -15.11 2.67
CA LEU A 133 -9.77 -16.33 2.93
C LEU A 133 -9.10 -16.31 4.31
N GLY A 134 -8.90 -15.13 4.88
CA GLY A 134 -8.17 -15.01 6.14
C GLY A 134 -7.92 -13.58 6.59
N HIS A 135 -6.84 -13.43 7.33
CA HIS A 135 -6.38 -12.17 7.88
C HIS A 135 -4.87 -12.04 7.72
N PHE A 136 -4.38 -10.81 7.79
CA PHE A 136 -2.94 -10.58 7.86
C PHE A 136 -2.57 -9.51 8.86
N THR A 137 -1.30 -9.53 9.24
CA THR A 137 -0.65 -8.48 9.99
C THR A 137 0.70 -8.19 9.35
N LEU A 138 1.02 -6.90 9.18
CA LEU A 138 2.37 -6.42 8.95
C LEU A 138 2.82 -5.68 10.20
N LYS A 139 3.96 -6.08 10.76
CA LYS A 139 4.58 -5.39 11.89
C LYS A 139 5.94 -4.86 11.45
N ARG A 140 6.19 -3.56 11.66
CA ARG A 140 7.50 -2.97 11.36
C ARG A 140 8.55 -3.62 12.25
N ILE A 141 9.67 -4.02 11.66
CA ILE A 141 10.82 -4.56 12.38
C ILE A 141 12.03 -3.62 12.24
N PRO A 142 12.96 -3.62 13.22
CA PRO A 142 14.17 -2.80 13.18
C PRO A 142 15.07 -3.06 11.97
#